data_AF-A0A1B1U985-F1
#
_entry.id   AF-A0A1B1U985-F1
#
_cell.length_a   1.000
_cell.length_b   1.000
_cell.length_c   1.000
_cell.angle_alpha   90.00
_cell.angle_beta   90.00
_cell.angle_gamma   90.00
#
_symmetry.space_group_name_H-M   'P 1'
#
loop_
_entity.id
_entity.type
_entity.pdbx_description
1 polymer ?
#
loop_
_entity_poly.entity_id
_entity_poly.type
_entity_poly.pdbx_seq_one_letter_code
_entity_poly.pdbx_strand_id
1 'polypeptide(L)'
;MWQGLSLRTRLLLPLGFMFVAALLAGAASLQIFASAQLVEETEPGTRSARAVAAALNGALRTSTNPHATLDAFVQSLGTSEAVRFRRLGTDLDVPPPEVQTPLGTVPDWFVRLLAIPEFGTAFPVMVEGKQVGDIVFAPDMSADIHEKWVEFLAIACSGITLMLLTGVIAHFTARSALQPLQNLGDGLTRMRTGDYEQLISPAGPPEIRRSAQEANELARTLKRLSQDNRSLLRRIVSLQDNERQDMARELHDELGPLLFGIRANTVALLGSIPSGNAELRKAAEGILQSVETLQQANRRILDRLRPLYIQELGLEKSIQTLLQNAKAQSRGLKVTSRIDADLNEVDGLLSQTIYRVIQEAVTNVLRHAKANAMHVTAGINNGEVIVEVSDDGIGFPADRMFGRGLTGMLERVRALSGTLELLREAGRTCVRCRLPAGDSALHPQHAGRD
;
A
#
# COMPACT_ATOMS: atom_id res chain seq x y z
N MET A 1 9.34 18.66 -8.31
CA MET A 1 7.86 18.74 -8.41
C MET A 1 7.26 17.64 -9.29
N TRP A 2 7.77 17.38 -10.51
CA TRP A 2 7.23 16.34 -11.42
C TRP A 2 7.20 14.92 -10.82
N GLN A 3 8.21 14.55 -10.04
CA GLN A 3 8.34 13.21 -9.44
C GLN A 3 7.29 12.89 -8.34
N GLY A 4 6.66 13.90 -7.74
CA GLY A 4 5.62 13.71 -6.72
C GLY A 4 4.19 13.63 -7.27
N LEU A 5 4.00 13.91 -8.56
CA LEU A 5 2.67 13.86 -9.19
C LEU A 5 2.27 12.43 -9.51
N SER A 6 0.98 12.11 -9.29
CA SER A 6 0.40 10.82 -9.68
C SER A 6 0.59 10.59 -11.18
N LEU A 7 0.78 9.34 -11.60
CA LEU A 7 0.95 8.99 -13.02
C LEU A 7 -0.24 9.49 -13.87
N ARG A 8 -1.46 9.50 -13.30
CA ARG A 8 -2.66 10.06 -13.94
C ARG A 8 -2.48 11.54 -14.27
N THR A 9 -1.98 12.32 -13.32
CA THR A 9 -1.70 13.75 -13.51
C THR A 9 -0.61 13.98 -14.54
N ARG A 10 0.44 13.13 -14.56
CA ARG A 10 1.51 13.22 -15.57
C ARG A 10 1.03 12.89 -16.98
N LEU A 11 0.02 12.05 -17.14
CA LEU A 11 -0.53 11.69 -18.44
C LEU A 11 -1.49 12.76 -18.97
N LEU A 12 -2.31 13.36 -18.09
CA LEU A 12 -3.34 14.34 -18.47
C LEU A 12 -2.79 15.75 -18.67
N LEU A 13 -1.77 16.16 -17.90
CA LEU A 13 -1.21 17.51 -17.94
C LEU A 13 -0.58 17.90 -19.30
N PRO A 14 0.28 17.07 -19.95
CA PRO A 14 0.82 17.40 -21.26
C PRO A 14 -0.27 17.41 -22.35
N LEU A 15 -1.28 16.55 -22.24
CA LEU A 15 -2.42 16.54 -23.15
C LEU A 15 -3.20 17.85 -23.07
N GLY A 16 -3.50 18.33 -21.85
CA GLY A 16 -4.14 19.64 -21.66
C GLY A 16 -3.30 20.79 -22.22
N PHE A 17 -1.98 20.77 -22.00
CA PHE A 17 -1.08 21.78 -22.56
C PHE A 17 -1.08 21.78 -24.10
N MET A 18 -1.12 20.60 -24.72
CA MET A 18 -1.18 20.46 -26.18
C MET A 18 -2.46 21.08 -26.76
N PHE A 19 -3.62 20.89 -26.12
CA PHE A 19 -4.87 21.52 -26.56
C PHE A 19 -4.85 23.04 -26.40
N VAL A 20 -4.32 23.55 -25.29
CA VAL A 20 -4.15 25.01 -25.09
C VAL A 20 -3.21 25.58 -26.15
N ALA A 21 -2.09 24.93 -26.44
CA ALA A 21 -1.16 25.35 -27.48
C ALA A 21 -1.82 25.31 -28.88
N ALA A 22 -2.63 24.30 -29.17
CA ALA A 22 -3.37 24.20 -30.44
C ALA A 22 -4.41 25.34 -30.59
N LEU A 23 -5.14 25.68 -29.52
CA LEU A 23 -6.07 26.81 -29.52
C LEU A 23 -5.35 28.15 -29.72
N LEU A 24 -4.21 28.35 -29.06
CA LEU A 24 -3.38 29.55 -29.24
C LEU A 24 -2.83 29.65 -30.66
N ALA A 25 -2.35 28.54 -31.23
CA ALA A 25 -1.89 28.48 -32.62
C ALA A 25 -3.04 28.75 -33.60
N GLY A 26 -4.25 28.23 -33.33
CA GLY A 26 -5.45 28.50 -34.11
C GLY A 26 -5.84 29.98 -34.10
N ALA A 27 -5.80 30.62 -32.92
CA ALA A 27 -6.05 32.06 -32.79
C ALA A 27 -5.00 32.90 -33.54
N ALA A 28 -3.72 32.55 -33.45
CA ALA A 28 -2.66 33.21 -34.20
C ALA A 28 -2.80 33.02 -35.72
N SER A 29 -3.17 31.82 -36.16
CA SER A 29 -3.46 31.52 -37.56
C SER A 29 -4.63 32.37 -38.08
N LEU A 30 -5.73 32.44 -37.31
CA LEU A 30 -6.87 33.28 -37.67
C LEU A 30 -6.46 34.74 -37.83
N GLN A 31 -5.65 35.29 -36.93
CA GLN A 31 -5.17 36.66 -37.02
C GLN A 31 -4.35 36.90 -38.30
N ILE A 32 -3.43 36.00 -38.66
CA ILE A 32 -2.56 36.15 -39.83
C ILE A 32 -3.36 36.05 -41.14
N PHE A 33 -4.25 35.06 -41.25
CA PHE A 33 -4.98 34.81 -42.49
C PHE A 33 -6.18 35.73 -42.67
N ALA A 34 -6.90 36.09 -41.61
CA ALA A 34 -8.05 36.99 -41.71
C ALA A 34 -7.63 38.37 -42.19
N SER A 35 -6.50 38.92 -41.71
CA SER A 35 -6.02 40.23 -42.20
C SER A 35 -5.70 40.21 -43.69
N ALA A 36 -5.13 39.13 -44.21
CA ALA A 36 -4.79 39.02 -45.63
C ALA A 36 -6.06 38.86 -46.49
N GLN A 37 -7.00 38.02 -46.05
CA GLN A 37 -8.26 37.78 -46.75
C GLN A 37 -9.13 39.05 -46.84
N LEU A 38 -9.23 39.80 -45.74
CA LEU A 38 -9.98 41.06 -45.71
C LEU A 38 -9.40 42.13 -46.65
N VAL A 39 -8.07 42.15 -46.85
CA VAL A 39 -7.44 43.05 -47.85
C VAL A 39 -7.80 42.63 -49.27
N GLU A 40 -7.76 41.34 -49.57
CA GLU A 40 -8.10 40.82 -50.89
C GLU A 40 -9.59 41.06 -51.24
N GLU A 41 -10.49 40.88 -50.28
CA GLU A 41 -11.93 41.12 -50.44
C GLU A 41 -12.26 42.61 -50.69
N THR A 42 -11.49 43.53 -50.09
CA THR A 42 -11.72 44.98 -50.22
C THR A 42 -10.93 45.64 -51.36
N GLU A 43 -9.97 44.95 -51.98
CA GLU A 43 -9.14 45.47 -53.08
C GLU A 43 -9.96 45.85 -54.35
N PRO A 44 -10.95 45.06 -54.82
CA PRO A 44 -11.80 45.45 -55.95
C PRO A 44 -12.58 46.74 -55.69
N GLY A 45 -13.08 46.92 -54.45
CA GLY A 45 -13.78 48.13 -54.01
C GLY A 45 -12.85 49.35 -54.02
N THR A 46 -11.63 49.18 -53.49
CA THR A 46 -10.58 50.20 -53.51
C THR A 46 -10.18 50.60 -54.93
N ARG A 47 -10.03 49.63 -55.84
CA ARG A 47 -9.73 49.89 -57.26
C ARG A 47 -10.86 50.66 -57.95
N SER A 48 -12.11 50.31 -57.65
CA SER A 48 -13.29 50.99 -58.18
C SER A 48 -13.37 52.43 -57.69
N ALA A 49 -13.18 52.68 -56.39
CA ALA A 49 -13.15 54.02 -55.82
C ALA A 49 -12.03 54.90 -56.43
N ARG A 50 -10.85 54.32 -56.64
CA ARG A 50 -9.74 55.00 -57.34
C ARG A 50 -10.09 55.35 -58.78
N ALA A 51 -10.72 54.43 -59.51
CA ALA A 51 -11.13 54.66 -60.90
C ALA A 51 -12.20 55.77 -60.98
N VAL A 52 -13.17 55.76 -60.07
CA VAL A 52 -14.19 56.81 -59.94
C VAL A 52 -13.55 58.17 -59.65
N ALA A 53 -12.59 58.23 -58.72
CA ALA A 53 -11.88 59.47 -58.42
C ALA A 53 -11.04 60.00 -59.59
N ALA A 54 -10.35 59.10 -60.31
CA ALA A 54 -9.59 59.46 -61.51
C ALA A 54 -10.51 59.97 -62.62
N ALA A 55 -11.66 59.32 -62.85
CA ALA A 55 -12.65 59.75 -63.82
C ALA A 55 -13.26 61.11 -63.48
N LEU A 56 -13.60 61.34 -62.21
CA LEU A 56 -14.08 62.64 -61.73
C LEU A 56 -13.03 63.74 -61.94
N ASN A 57 -11.78 63.51 -61.56
CA ASN A 57 -10.70 64.45 -61.78
C ASN A 57 -10.48 64.76 -63.27
N GLY A 58 -10.65 63.76 -64.15
CA GLY A 58 -10.63 63.94 -65.59
C GLY A 58 -11.75 64.85 -66.08
N ALA A 59 -12.99 64.61 -65.64
CA ALA A 59 -14.17 65.41 -65.98
C ALA A 59 -14.08 66.86 -65.47
N LEU A 60 -13.55 67.05 -64.25
CA LEU A 60 -13.37 68.38 -63.67
C LEU A 60 -12.34 69.24 -64.41
N ARG A 61 -11.35 68.63 -65.06
CA ARG A 61 -10.33 69.35 -65.86
C ARG A 61 -10.87 69.85 -67.21
N THR A 62 -11.85 69.16 -67.79
CA THR A 62 -12.41 69.48 -69.11
C THR A 62 -13.72 70.27 -69.04
N SER A 63 -14.34 70.36 -67.85
CA SER A 63 -15.58 71.09 -67.63
C SER A 63 -15.40 72.60 -67.67
N THR A 64 -16.34 73.30 -68.30
CA THR A 64 -16.41 74.77 -68.32
C THR A 64 -16.84 75.36 -66.98
N ASN A 65 -17.45 74.56 -66.09
CA ASN A 65 -17.82 74.94 -64.73
C ASN A 65 -17.57 73.77 -63.74
N PRO A 66 -16.33 73.65 -63.22
CA PRO A 66 -15.92 72.52 -62.40
C PRO A 66 -16.74 72.37 -61.10
N HIS A 67 -17.14 73.47 -60.47
CA HIS A 67 -17.88 73.45 -59.21
C HIS A 67 -19.30 72.87 -59.37
N ALA A 68 -20.03 73.27 -60.41
CA ALA A 68 -21.36 72.73 -60.68
C ALA A 68 -21.32 71.24 -61.06
N THR A 69 -20.24 70.80 -61.73
CA THR A 69 -20.03 69.40 -62.12
C THR A 69 -19.73 68.53 -60.89
N LEU A 70 -18.93 69.05 -59.96
CA LEU A 70 -18.65 68.38 -58.68
C LEU A 70 -19.93 68.22 -57.85
N ASP A 71 -20.73 69.28 -57.71
CA ASP A 71 -21.95 69.23 -56.90
C ASP A 71 -22.99 68.26 -57.50
N ALA A 72 -23.13 68.20 -58.83
CA ALA A 72 -23.97 67.22 -59.50
C ALA A 72 -23.47 65.77 -59.31
N PHE A 73 -22.16 65.56 -59.32
CA PHE A 73 -21.56 64.25 -59.07
C PHE A 73 -21.80 63.78 -57.63
N VAL A 74 -21.58 64.67 -56.65
CA VAL A 74 -21.85 64.40 -55.23
C VAL A 74 -23.32 64.07 -54.98
N GLN A 75 -24.26 64.75 -55.65
CA GLN A 75 -25.67 64.39 -55.60
C GLN A 75 -25.97 63.03 -56.26
N SER A 76 -25.27 62.68 -57.35
CA SER A 76 -25.45 61.39 -58.06
C SER A 76 -24.89 60.19 -57.32
N LEU A 77 -23.84 60.39 -56.50
CA LEU A 77 -23.26 59.36 -55.63
C LEU A 77 -24.29 58.83 -54.62
N GLY A 78 -25.35 59.59 -54.35
CA GLY A 78 -26.47 59.18 -53.51
C GLY A 78 -26.03 58.80 -52.09
N THR A 79 -26.83 57.95 -51.43
CA THR A 79 -26.56 57.38 -50.10
C THR A 79 -25.69 56.13 -50.17
N SER A 80 -24.86 55.95 -51.22
CA SER A 80 -24.07 54.73 -51.38
C SER A 80 -23.10 54.57 -50.21
N GLU A 81 -23.30 53.53 -49.38
CA GLU A 81 -22.66 53.45 -48.05
C GLU A 81 -21.14 53.29 -48.12
N ALA A 82 -20.61 52.72 -49.21
CA ALA A 82 -19.21 52.33 -49.33
C ALA A 82 -18.28 53.37 -49.98
N VAL A 83 -18.77 54.29 -50.81
CA VAL A 83 -17.95 55.33 -51.48
C VAL A 83 -18.53 56.71 -51.18
N ARG A 84 -17.79 57.54 -50.44
CA ARG A 84 -18.26 58.85 -49.97
C ARG A 84 -17.35 59.97 -50.44
N PHE A 85 -17.90 61.15 -50.72
CA PHE A 85 -17.13 62.35 -50.99
C PHE A 85 -16.98 63.19 -49.72
N ARG A 86 -15.74 63.49 -49.32
CA ARG A 86 -15.38 64.33 -48.18
C ARG A 86 -14.85 65.66 -48.68
N ARG A 87 -15.55 66.78 -48.43
CA ARG A 87 -15.10 68.11 -48.84
C ARG A 87 -13.99 68.64 -47.90
N LEU A 88 -12.97 69.29 -48.46
CA LEU A 88 -11.82 69.82 -47.72
C LEU A 88 -12.26 70.95 -46.77
N GLY A 89 -11.96 70.84 -45.47
CA GLY A 89 -12.31 71.84 -44.46
C GLY A 89 -13.64 71.65 -43.73
N THR A 90 -14.39 70.59 -44.06
CA THR A 90 -15.49 70.08 -43.23
C THR A 90 -14.99 68.86 -42.47
N ASP A 91 -14.79 68.98 -41.16
CA ASP A 91 -14.73 67.83 -40.26
C ASP A 91 -16.14 67.24 -40.19
N LEU A 92 -16.46 66.38 -41.15
CA LEU A 92 -17.34 65.28 -40.84
C LEU A 92 -16.46 64.32 -40.04
N ASP A 93 -16.48 64.50 -38.73
CA ASP A 93 -16.12 63.47 -37.77
C ASP A 93 -17.03 62.29 -38.11
N VAL A 94 -16.58 61.42 -39.03
CA VAL A 94 -17.27 60.19 -39.35
C VAL A 94 -17.00 59.34 -38.12
N PRO A 95 -17.98 59.14 -37.22
CA PRO A 95 -17.76 58.20 -36.14
C PRO A 95 -17.34 56.88 -36.79
N PRO A 96 -16.26 56.23 -36.30
CA PRO A 96 -15.84 54.95 -36.84
C PRO A 96 -17.08 54.06 -36.93
N PRO A 97 -17.28 53.33 -38.04
CA PRO A 97 -18.53 52.62 -38.29
C PRO A 97 -18.90 51.81 -37.06
N GLU A 98 -20.01 52.17 -36.43
CA GLU A 98 -20.56 51.41 -35.32
C GLU A 98 -20.98 50.07 -35.93
N VAL A 99 -20.19 49.03 -35.69
CA VAL A 99 -20.41 47.67 -36.20
C VAL A 99 -21.67 47.11 -35.52
N GLN A 100 -22.84 47.54 -35.97
CA GLN A 100 -24.13 47.07 -35.47
C GLN A 100 -24.68 46.03 -36.45
N THR A 101 -24.51 44.75 -36.11
CA THR A 101 -25.08 43.63 -36.85
C THR A 101 -26.49 43.27 -36.33
N PRO A 102 -27.40 42.74 -37.18
CA PRO A 102 -28.80 42.51 -36.81
C PRO A 102 -29.06 41.34 -35.84
N LEU A 103 -28.06 40.54 -35.46
CA LEU A 103 -28.24 39.26 -34.75
C LEU A 103 -27.29 39.01 -33.56
N GLY A 104 -26.45 39.99 -33.18
CA GLY A 104 -25.64 39.94 -31.95
C GLY A 104 -24.26 40.58 -32.09
N THR A 105 -23.79 41.23 -31.02
CA THR A 105 -22.52 41.96 -30.99
C THR A 105 -21.32 41.01 -30.95
N VAL A 106 -20.42 41.11 -31.93
CA VAL A 106 -19.09 40.49 -31.85
C VAL A 106 -18.29 41.19 -30.73
N PRO A 107 -17.64 40.46 -29.81
CA PRO A 107 -16.91 41.09 -28.70
C PRO A 107 -15.74 41.97 -29.17
N ASP A 108 -15.56 43.13 -28.54
CA ASP A 108 -14.49 44.08 -28.89
C ASP A 108 -13.07 43.50 -28.83
N TRP A 109 -12.83 42.55 -27.92
CA TRP A 109 -11.52 41.90 -27.82
C TRP A 109 -11.20 41.08 -29.08
N PHE A 110 -12.21 40.51 -29.74
CA PHE A 110 -12.04 39.73 -30.96
C PHE A 110 -11.83 40.64 -32.17
N VAL A 111 -12.57 41.76 -32.23
CA VAL A 111 -12.34 42.81 -33.24
C VAL A 111 -10.91 43.36 -33.14
N ARG A 112 -10.40 43.58 -31.92
CA ARG A 112 -9.00 43.95 -31.70
C ARG A 112 -8.01 42.86 -32.11
N LEU A 113 -8.35 41.59 -31.90
CA LEU A 113 -7.51 40.44 -32.28
C LEU A 113 -7.38 40.29 -33.80
N LEU A 114 -8.46 40.54 -34.54
CA LEU A 114 -8.48 40.52 -36.01
C LEU A 114 -7.53 41.53 -36.64
N ALA A 115 -7.12 42.58 -35.90
CA ALA A 115 -6.22 43.63 -36.36
C ALA A 115 -6.65 44.18 -37.73
N ILE A 116 -7.92 44.60 -37.82
CA ILE A 116 -8.54 45.07 -39.07
C ILE A 116 -7.64 46.15 -39.69
N PRO A 117 -7.19 45.97 -40.95
CA PRO A 117 -6.41 46.98 -41.65
C PRO A 117 -7.16 48.32 -41.73
N GLU A 118 -6.42 49.43 -41.67
CA GLU A 118 -7.02 50.74 -41.93
C GLU A 118 -7.41 50.84 -43.42
N PHE A 119 -8.66 50.51 -43.75
CA PHE A 119 -9.22 50.71 -45.08
C PHE A 119 -9.67 52.16 -45.23
N GLY A 120 -8.70 53.05 -45.43
CA GLY A 120 -8.91 54.49 -45.50
C GLY A 120 -8.11 55.12 -46.62
N THR A 121 -8.22 54.59 -47.85
CA THR A 121 -7.59 55.24 -48.99
C THR A 121 -8.45 56.42 -49.43
N ALA A 122 -8.04 57.61 -49.03
CA ALA A 122 -8.60 58.86 -49.52
C ALA A 122 -7.97 59.19 -50.88
N PHE A 123 -8.79 59.32 -51.91
CA PHE A 123 -8.35 59.69 -53.25
C PHE A 123 -8.65 61.18 -53.48
N PRO A 124 -7.62 62.04 -53.64
CA PRO A 124 -7.80 63.47 -53.71
C PRO A 124 -8.54 63.90 -54.99
N VAL A 125 -9.52 64.78 -54.82
CA VAL A 125 -10.28 65.42 -55.89
C VAL A 125 -9.77 66.84 -56.07
N MET A 126 -9.31 67.14 -57.28
CA MET A 126 -8.60 68.37 -57.64
C MET A 126 -9.44 69.21 -58.60
N VAL A 127 -9.61 70.49 -58.28
CA VAL A 127 -10.20 71.50 -59.17
C VAL A 127 -9.16 72.58 -59.41
N GLU A 128 -8.83 72.87 -60.67
CA GLU A 128 -7.86 73.91 -61.04
C GLU A 128 -6.49 73.79 -60.31
N GLY A 129 -6.06 72.57 -60.00
CA GLY A 129 -4.80 72.31 -59.29
C GLY A 129 -4.86 72.48 -57.77
N LYS A 130 -6.01 72.85 -57.19
CA LYS A 130 -6.25 72.85 -55.74
C LYS A 130 -7.12 71.66 -55.34
N GLN A 131 -6.77 71.03 -54.22
CA GLN A 131 -7.58 69.95 -53.65
C GLN A 131 -8.85 70.53 -53.05
N VAL A 132 -10.01 70.00 -53.44
CA VAL A 132 -11.33 70.47 -52.96
C VAL A 132 -12.01 69.43 -52.06
N GLY A 133 -11.55 68.19 -52.08
CA GLY A 133 -12.03 67.11 -51.23
C GLY A 133 -11.37 65.78 -51.57
N ASP A 134 -11.83 64.71 -50.95
CA ASP A 134 -11.39 63.33 -51.17
C ASP A 134 -12.57 62.41 -51.43
N ILE A 135 -12.38 61.44 -52.31
CA ILE A 135 -13.26 60.26 -52.37
C ILE A 135 -12.69 59.23 -51.40
N VAL A 136 -13.48 58.85 -50.40
CA VAL A 136 -13.12 57.88 -49.37
C VAL A 136 -13.91 56.59 -49.62
N PHE A 137 -13.19 55.48 -49.71
CA PHE A 137 -13.79 54.13 -49.68
C PHE A 137 -13.82 53.63 -48.23
N ALA A 138 -15.01 53.34 -47.73
CA ALA A 138 -15.24 52.82 -46.38
C ALA A 138 -16.20 51.61 -46.46
N PRO A 139 -15.67 50.39 -46.65
CA PRO A 139 -16.51 49.19 -46.74
C PRO A 139 -17.21 48.90 -45.41
N ASP A 140 -18.46 48.44 -45.44
CA ASP A 140 -19.10 47.84 -44.26
C ASP A 140 -18.57 46.42 -44.08
N MET A 141 -17.79 46.20 -43.02
CA MET A 141 -17.13 44.92 -42.71
C MET A 141 -17.89 44.11 -41.65
N SER A 142 -19.08 44.55 -41.26
CA SER A 142 -19.83 43.97 -40.14
C SER A 142 -20.19 42.50 -40.39
N ALA A 143 -20.55 42.16 -41.63
CA ALA A 143 -20.85 40.79 -42.04
C ALA A 143 -19.58 39.91 -42.04
N ASP A 144 -18.47 40.40 -42.59
CA ASP A 144 -17.21 39.66 -42.68
C ASP A 144 -16.63 39.37 -41.27
N ILE A 145 -16.67 40.35 -40.37
CA ILE A 145 -16.24 40.19 -38.97
C ILE A 145 -17.13 39.15 -38.25
N HIS A 146 -18.43 39.18 -38.50
CA HIS A 146 -19.35 38.22 -37.90
C HIS A 146 -19.10 36.80 -38.41
N GLU A 147 -18.85 36.62 -39.71
CA GLU A 147 -18.47 35.34 -40.29
C GLU A 147 -17.22 34.77 -39.62
N LYS A 148 -16.15 35.58 -39.48
CA LYS A 148 -14.92 35.17 -38.78
C LYS A 148 -15.14 34.84 -37.30
N TRP A 149 -16.05 35.53 -36.64
CA TRP A 149 -16.43 35.20 -35.25
C TRP A 149 -17.10 33.83 -35.13
N VAL A 150 -18.02 33.51 -36.05
CA VAL A 150 -18.70 32.20 -36.08
C VAL A 150 -17.70 31.08 -36.41
N GLU A 151 -16.80 31.30 -37.36
CA GLU A 151 -15.71 30.35 -37.68
C GLU A 151 -14.81 30.08 -36.47
N PHE A 152 -14.39 31.14 -35.76
CA PHE A 152 -13.58 31.02 -34.54
C PHE A 152 -14.31 30.21 -33.46
N LEU A 153 -15.59 30.51 -33.20
CA LEU A 153 -16.38 29.81 -32.20
C LEU A 153 -16.54 28.32 -32.56
N ALA A 154 -16.74 28.00 -33.84
CA ALA A 154 -16.82 26.62 -34.31
C ALA A 154 -15.52 25.84 -34.06
N ILE A 155 -14.36 26.45 -34.33
CA ILE A 155 -13.04 25.85 -34.07
C ILE A 155 -12.80 25.70 -32.55
N ALA A 156 -13.12 26.72 -31.76
CA ALA A 156 -12.96 26.68 -30.30
C ALA A 156 -13.85 25.58 -29.67
N CYS A 157 -15.13 25.52 -30.03
CA CYS A 157 -16.07 24.52 -29.53
C CYS A 157 -15.68 23.09 -29.93
N SER A 158 -15.25 22.88 -31.18
CA SER A 158 -14.76 21.56 -31.62
C SER A 158 -13.48 21.15 -30.90
N GLY A 159 -12.54 22.08 -30.68
CA GLY A 159 -11.33 21.86 -29.89
C GLY A 159 -11.61 21.49 -28.43
N ILE A 160 -12.52 22.21 -27.77
CA ILE A 160 -12.96 21.92 -26.39
C ILE A 160 -13.63 20.54 -26.32
N THR A 161 -14.49 20.22 -27.27
CA THR A 161 -15.18 18.92 -27.33
C THR A 161 -14.17 17.78 -27.47
N LEU A 162 -13.19 17.92 -28.37
CA LEU A 162 -12.13 16.94 -28.56
C LEU A 162 -11.23 16.80 -27.32
N MET A 163 -10.94 17.91 -26.63
CA MET A 163 -10.19 17.93 -25.37
C MET A 163 -10.93 17.15 -24.26
N LEU A 164 -12.23 17.42 -24.07
CA LEU A 164 -13.04 16.72 -23.09
C LEU A 164 -13.15 15.22 -23.40
N LEU A 165 -13.42 14.88 -24.66
CA LEU A 165 -13.52 13.48 -25.10
C LEU A 165 -12.21 12.72 -24.83
N THR A 166 -11.07 13.30 -25.23
CA THR A 166 -9.75 12.69 -25.04
C THR A 166 -9.39 12.62 -23.56
N GLY A 167 -9.76 13.63 -22.76
CA GLY A 167 -9.60 13.64 -21.30
C GLY A 167 -10.37 12.51 -20.62
N VAL A 168 -11.63 12.27 -21.01
CA VAL A 168 -12.46 11.17 -20.49
C VAL A 168 -11.86 9.82 -20.87
N ILE A 169 -11.47 9.64 -22.14
CA ILE A 169 -10.82 8.41 -22.63
C ILE A 169 -9.52 8.14 -21.86
N ALA A 170 -8.67 9.16 -21.71
CA ALA A 170 -7.42 9.05 -20.97
C ALA A 170 -7.65 8.72 -19.49
N HIS A 171 -8.66 9.33 -18.84
CA HIS A 171 -9.01 9.02 -17.46
C HIS A 171 -9.43 7.56 -17.29
N PHE A 172 -10.33 7.06 -18.15
CA PHE A 172 -10.82 5.70 -18.08
C PHE A 172 -9.69 4.69 -18.35
N THR A 173 -8.87 4.95 -19.36
CA THR A 173 -7.71 4.14 -19.73
C THR A 173 -6.69 4.09 -18.59
N ALA A 174 -6.34 5.23 -18.00
CA ALA A 174 -5.41 5.28 -16.88
C ALA A 174 -5.96 4.55 -15.64
N ARG A 175 -7.27 4.65 -15.36
CA ARG A 175 -7.89 3.90 -14.26
C ARG A 175 -7.83 2.39 -14.52
N SER A 176 -8.19 1.96 -15.72
CA SER A 176 -8.17 0.54 -16.12
C SER A 176 -6.76 -0.06 -16.12
N ALA A 177 -5.73 0.73 -16.43
CA ALA A 177 -4.34 0.27 -16.45
C ALA A 177 -3.68 0.26 -15.07
N LEU A 178 -3.96 1.25 -14.21
CA LEU A 178 -3.24 1.42 -12.94
C LEU A 178 -3.87 0.70 -11.76
N GLN A 179 -5.21 0.60 -11.70
CA GLN A 179 -5.89 -0.03 -10.57
C GLN A 179 -5.48 -1.50 -10.38
N PRO A 180 -5.34 -2.32 -11.45
CA PRO A 180 -4.83 -3.69 -11.32
C PRO A 180 -3.40 -3.77 -10.79
N LEU A 181 -2.54 -2.81 -11.13
CA LEU A 181 -1.15 -2.76 -10.66
C LEU A 181 -1.07 -2.46 -9.16
N GLN A 182 -1.96 -1.59 -8.65
CA GLN A 182 -2.09 -1.32 -7.22
C GLN A 182 -2.55 -2.56 -6.47
N ASN A 183 -3.57 -3.26 -6.98
CA ASN A 183 -4.06 -4.50 -6.39
C ASN A 183 -2.98 -5.59 -6.33
N LEU A 184 -2.13 -5.68 -7.38
CA LEU A 184 -0.99 -6.59 -7.40
C LEU A 184 0.05 -6.21 -6.32
N GLY A 185 0.38 -4.92 -6.19
CA GLY A 185 1.30 -4.42 -5.16
C GLY A 185 0.80 -4.66 -3.74
N ASP A 186 -0.48 -4.40 -3.48
CA ASP A 186 -1.12 -4.68 -2.19
C ASP A 186 -1.13 -6.18 -1.89
N GLY A 187 -1.43 -7.00 -2.90
CA GLY A 187 -1.38 -8.46 -2.79
C GLY A 187 0.00 -9.00 -2.44
N LEU A 188 1.05 -8.54 -3.13
CA LEU A 188 2.43 -8.90 -2.82
C LEU A 188 2.85 -8.44 -1.42
N THR A 189 2.35 -7.28 -0.97
CA THR A 189 2.60 -6.79 0.38
C THR A 189 1.97 -7.69 1.45
N ARG A 190 0.76 -8.19 1.21
CA ARG A 190 0.10 -9.18 2.09
C ARG A 190 0.86 -10.51 2.13
N MET A 191 1.33 -10.99 0.97
CA MET A 191 2.15 -12.20 0.89
C MET A 191 3.44 -12.06 1.71
N ARG A 192 4.08 -10.87 1.69
CA ARG A 192 5.27 -10.58 2.53
C ARG A 192 4.97 -10.70 4.03
N THR A 193 3.76 -10.37 4.45
CA THR A 193 3.34 -10.51 5.86
C THR A 193 2.85 -11.92 6.22
N GLY A 194 2.94 -12.89 5.30
CA GLY A 194 2.56 -14.28 5.53
C GLY A 194 1.09 -14.60 5.28
N ASP A 195 0.31 -13.65 4.78
CA ASP A 195 -1.07 -13.89 4.36
C ASP A 195 -1.09 -14.42 2.92
N TYR A 196 -1.24 -15.74 2.80
CA TYR A 196 -1.34 -16.46 1.54
C TYR A 196 -2.78 -16.91 1.22
N GLU A 197 -3.75 -16.58 2.07
CA GLU A 197 -5.14 -17.01 1.89
C GLU A 197 -5.85 -16.14 0.84
N GLN A 198 -5.59 -14.83 0.88
CA GLN A 198 -6.30 -13.90 0.03
C GLN A 198 -5.60 -13.71 -1.33
N LEU A 199 -6.14 -14.39 -2.35
CA LEU A 199 -5.67 -14.32 -3.72
C LEU A 199 -5.83 -12.91 -4.33
N ILE A 200 -4.90 -12.56 -5.22
CA ILE A 200 -4.92 -11.33 -6.01
C ILE A 200 -5.94 -11.51 -7.14
N SER A 201 -6.88 -10.58 -7.27
CA SER A 201 -7.88 -10.63 -8.35
C SER A 201 -7.20 -10.41 -9.72
N PRO A 202 -7.30 -11.36 -10.66
CA PRO A 202 -6.68 -11.24 -11.99
C PRO A 202 -7.53 -10.31 -12.87
N ALA A 203 -7.36 -9.00 -12.67
CA ALA A 203 -8.04 -7.96 -13.45
C ALA A 203 -7.04 -7.19 -14.32
N GLY A 204 -7.56 -6.45 -15.32
CA GLY A 204 -6.75 -5.55 -16.14
C GLY A 204 -6.21 -6.14 -17.45
N PRO A 205 -5.18 -5.50 -18.03
CA PRO A 205 -4.51 -5.94 -19.24
C PRO A 205 -3.96 -7.37 -19.13
N PRO A 206 -3.81 -8.11 -20.25
CA PRO A 206 -3.39 -9.51 -20.25
C PRO A 206 -2.05 -9.73 -19.54
N GLU A 207 -1.12 -8.78 -19.63
CA GLU A 207 0.19 -8.82 -18.97
C GLU A 207 0.04 -8.80 -17.44
N ILE A 208 -0.80 -7.89 -16.91
CA ILE A 208 -1.03 -7.77 -15.47
C ILE A 208 -1.82 -8.96 -14.93
N ARG A 209 -2.81 -9.46 -15.69
CA ARG A 209 -3.54 -10.68 -15.30
C ARG A 209 -2.62 -11.88 -15.20
N ARG A 210 -1.69 -12.04 -16.15
CA ARG A 210 -0.69 -13.11 -16.13
C ARG A 210 0.20 -12.98 -14.89
N SER A 211 0.73 -11.80 -14.60
CA SER A 211 1.53 -11.58 -13.39
C SER A 211 0.74 -11.84 -12.10
N ALA A 212 -0.55 -11.46 -12.05
CA ALA A 212 -1.41 -11.77 -10.91
C ALA A 212 -1.67 -13.28 -10.75
N GLN A 213 -1.83 -14.00 -11.85
CA GLN A 213 -1.96 -15.47 -11.84
C GLN A 213 -0.67 -16.14 -11.36
N GLU A 214 0.50 -15.73 -11.87
CA GLU A 214 1.80 -16.24 -11.44
C GLU A 214 2.05 -15.95 -9.95
N ALA A 215 1.71 -14.75 -9.48
CA ALA A 215 1.76 -14.40 -8.06
C ALA A 215 0.82 -15.27 -7.20
N ASN A 216 -0.38 -15.59 -7.70
CA ASN A 216 -1.30 -16.48 -7.01
C ASN A 216 -0.81 -17.93 -6.94
N GLU A 217 -0.18 -18.44 -8.00
CA GLU A 217 0.46 -19.77 -7.97
C GLU A 217 1.62 -19.82 -6.97
N LEU A 218 2.41 -18.74 -6.90
CA LEU A 218 3.44 -18.60 -5.89
C LEU A 218 2.84 -18.58 -4.48
N ALA A 219 1.77 -17.83 -4.25
CA ALA A 219 1.07 -17.79 -2.95
C ALA A 219 0.57 -19.18 -2.53
N ARG A 220 -0.02 -19.95 -3.46
CA ARG A 220 -0.46 -21.33 -3.20
C ARG A 220 0.71 -22.27 -2.89
N THR A 221 1.86 -22.06 -3.55
CA THR A 221 3.07 -22.86 -3.30
C THR A 221 3.65 -22.55 -1.93
N LEU A 222 3.78 -21.27 -1.58
CA LEU A 222 4.24 -20.83 -0.26
C LEU A 222 3.32 -21.32 0.86
N LYS A 223 1.99 -21.27 0.64
CA LYS A 223 1.00 -21.83 1.57
C LYS A 223 1.23 -23.33 1.79
N ARG A 224 1.37 -24.11 0.71
CA ARG A 224 1.66 -25.55 0.79
C ARG A 224 2.96 -25.83 1.54
N LEU A 225 4.05 -25.16 1.18
CA LEU A 225 5.34 -25.31 1.87
C LEU A 225 5.27 -24.96 3.36
N SER A 226 4.51 -23.92 3.72
CA SER A 226 4.28 -23.54 5.11
C SER A 226 3.50 -24.61 5.87
N GLN A 227 2.45 -25.16 5.27
CA GLN A 227 1.67 -26.27 5.84
C GLN A 227 2.50 -27.55 5.97
N ASP A 228 3.29 -27.89 4.96
CA ASP A 228 4.18 -29.04 4.95
C ASP A 228 5.24 -28.91 6.04
N ASN A 229 5.91 -27.75 6.15
CA ASN A 229 6.87 -27.48 7.21
C ASN A 229 6.22 -27.63 8.59
N ARG A 230 5.01 -27.08 8.78
CA ARG A 230 4.26 -27.25 10.04
C ARG A 230 3.95 -28.71 10.34
N SER A 231 3.53 -29.49 9.34
CA SER A 231 3.22 -30.92 9.52
C SER A 231 4.48 -31.73 9.86
N LEU A 232 5.61 -31.43 9.21
CA LEU A 232 6.90 -32.03 9.48
C LEU A 232 7.38 -31.71 10.90
N LEU A 233 7.30 -30.43 11.32
CA LEU A 233 7.65 -30.03 12.68
C LEU A 233 6.79 -30.76 13.72
N ARG A 234 5.47 -30.84 13.51
CA ARG A 234 4.59 -31.63 14.40
C ARG A 234 4.99 -33.09 14.46
N ARG A 235 5.34 -33.69 13.33
CA ARG A 235 5.79 -35.10 13.27
C ARG A 235 7.12 -35.31 13.98
N ILE A 236 8.09 -34.41 13.79
CA ILE A 236 9.38 -34.45 14.51
C ILE A 236 9.17 -34.34 16.01
N VAL A 237 8.34 -33.38 16.46
CA VAL A 237 8.03 -33.22 17.88
C VAL A 237 7.37 -34.47 18.45
N SER A 238 6.38 -35.03 17.75
CA SER A 238 5.67 -36.24 18.19
C SER A 238 6.60 -37.46 18.23
N LEU A 239 7.46 -37.63 17.23
CA LEU A 239 8.45 -38.71 17.20
C LEU A 239 9.44 -38.59 18.35
N GLN A 240 9.94 -37.37 18.62
CA GLN A 240 10.85 -37.13 19.73
C GLN A 240 10.21 -37.45 21.08
N ASP A 241 8.92 -37.18 21.23
CA ASP A 241 8.19 -37.47 22.48
C ASP A 241 7.94 -38.96 22.64
N ASN A 242 7.59 -39.68 21.56
CA ASN A 242 7.49 -41.14 21.57
C ASN A 242 8.84 -41.80 21.91
N GLU A 243 9.93 -41.36 21.28
CA GLU A 243 11.27 -41.91 21.51
C GLU A 243 11.72 -41.70 22.97
N ARG A 244 11.43 -40.53 23.56
CA ARG A 244 11.69 -40.30 24.99
C ARG A 244 10.84 -41.18 25.89
N GLN A 245 9.59 -41.45 25.52
CA GLN A 245 8.72 -42.35 26.27
C GLN A 245 9.24 -43.79 26.21
N ASP A 246 9.72 -44.23 25.05
CA ASP A 246 10.31 -45.56 24.87
C ASP A 246 11.63 -45.69 25.65
N MET A 247 12.54 -44.70 25.56
CA MET A 247 13.75 -44.66 26.38
C MET A 247 13.45 -44.72 27.88
N ALA A 248 12.41 -44.01 28.35
CA ALA A 248 12.02 -44.04 29.76
C ALA A 248 11.51 -45.43 30.18
N ARG A 249 10.77 -46.12 29.30
CA ARG A 249 10.29 -47.48 29.55
C ARG A 249 11.46 -48.46 29.60
N GLU A 250 12.36 -48.42 28.63
CA GLU A 250 13.56 -49.27 28.58
C GLU A 250 14.46 -49.06 29.81
N LEU A 251 14.73 -47.81 30.19
CA LEU A 251 15.49 -47.50 31.42
C LEU A 251 14.79 -47.98 32.70
N HIS A 252 13.45 -47.93 32.76
CA HIS A 252 12.70 -48.43 33.92
C HIS A 252 12.74 -49.96 34.01
N ASP A 253 12.50 -50.62 32.88
CA ASP A 253 12.35 -52.07 32.79
C ASP A 253 13.71 -52.79 32.90
N GLU A 254 14.80 -52.18 32.38
CA GLU A 254 16.14 -52.76 32.49
C GLU A 254 16.85 -52.37 33.79
N LEU A 255 16.96 -51.06 34.11
CA LEU A 255 17.78 -50.62 35.25
C LEU A 255 17.04 -50.76 36.59
N GLY A 256 15.72 -50.65 36.61
CA GLY A 256 14.92 -50.74 37.83
C GLY A 256 15.13 -52.07 38.57
N PRO A 257 14.82 -53.21 37.94
CA PRO A 257 15.04 -54.54 38.52
C PRO A 257 16.50 -54.83 38.85
N LEU A 258 17.45 -54.45 37.99
CA LEU A 258 18.88 -54.65 38.23
C LEU A 258 19.37 -53.92 39.49
N LEU A 259 19.05 -52.63 39.63
CA LEU A 259 19.41 -51.85 40.81
C LEU A 259 18.72 -52.37 42.07
N PHE A 260 17.48 -52.85 41.96
CA PHE A 260 16.79 -53.49 43.07
C PHE A 260 17.50 -54.78 43.50
N GLY A 261 17.88 -55.63 42.55
CA GLY A 261 18.61 -56.87 42.80
C GLY A 261 19.97 -56.65 43.44
N ILE A 262 20.77 -55.71 42.95
CA ILE A 262 22.07 -55.36 43.55
C ILE A 262 21.85 -54.91 45.00
N ARG A 263 20.89 -54.00 45.24
CA ARG A 263 20.58 -53.53 46.60
C ARG A 263 20.19 -54.68 47.54
N ALA A 264 19.30 -55.56 47.10
CA ALA A 264 18.85 -56.70 47.89
C ALA A 264 20.01 -57.65 48.24
N ASN A 265 20.87 -57.95 47.27
CA ASN A 265 22.06 -58.79 47.47
C ASN A 265 23.07 -58.13 48.41
N THR A 266 23.30 -56.82 48.30
CA THR A 266 24.20 -56.08 49.20
C THR A 266 23.65 -56.03 50.63
N VAL A 267 22.35 -55.86 50.82
CA VAL A 267 21.70 -55.91 52.15
C VAL A 267 21.81 -57.31 52.76
N ALA A 268 21.58 -58.37 51.98
CA ALA A 268 21.75 -59.75 52.44
C ALA A 268 23.22 -60.06 52.81
N LEU A 269 24.17 -59.54 52.02
CA LEU A 269 25.60 -59.65 52.31
C LEU A 269 25.95 -58.94 53.63
N LEU A 270 25.47 -57.71 53.83
CA LEU A 270 25.67 -56.96 55.08
C LEU A 270 25.17 -57.74 56.31
N GLY A 271 24.01 -58.38 56.21
CA GLY A 271 23.46 -59.23 57.27
C GLY A 271 24.27 -60.51 57.54
N SER A 272 25.09 -60.97 56.59
CA SER A 272 25.88 -62.20 56.70
C SER A 272 27.34 -61.98 57.12
N ILE A 273 27.81 -60.73 57.18
CA ILE A 273 29.20 -60.40 57.54
C ILE A 273 29.41 -60.53 59.06
N PRO A 274 30.39 -61.35 59.54
CA PRO A 274 30.71 -61.45 60.96
C PRO A 274 31.16 -60.12 61.56
N SER A 275 30.81 -59.87 62.83
CA SER A 275 31.03 -58.60 63.53
C SER A 275 32.48 -58.11 63.56
N GLY A 276 33.47 -59.01 63.42
CA GLY A 276 34.90 -58.70 63.43
C GLY A 276 35.49 -58.18 62.12
N ASN A 277 34.79 -58.23 60.98
CA ASN A 277 35.35 -57.84 59.68
C ASN A 277 34.86 -56.45 59.23
N ALA A 278 35.42 -55.41 59.84
CA ALA A 278 35.00 -54.02 59.62
C ALA A 278 35.27 -53.52 58.19
N GLU A 279 36.37 -53.93 57.56
CA GLU A 279 36.71 -53.55 56.19
C GLU A 279 35.70 -54.08 55.17
N LEU A 280 35.30 -55.36 55.27
CA LEU A 280 34.31 -55.95 54.37
C LEU A 280 32.94 -55.31 54.52
N ARG A 281 32.55 -54.96 55.76
CA ARG A 281 31.28 -54.25 56.03
C ARG A 281 31.27 -52.86 55.41
N LYS A 282 32.36 -52.10 55.57
CA LYS A 282 32.53 -50.76 54.99
C LYS A 282 32.49 -50.81 53.45
N ALA A 283 33.08 -51.84 52.84
CA ALA A 283 32.99 -52.06 51.40
C ALA A 283 31.55 -52.31 50.94
N ALA A 284 30.79 -53.15 51.65
CA ALA A 284 29.39 -53.43 51.34
C ALA A 284 28.47 -52.21 51.56
N GLU A 285 28.70 -51.41 52.61
CA GLU A 285 28.03 -50.11 52.83
C GLU A 285 28.33 -49.14 51.68
N GLY A 286 29.58 -49.10 51.20
CA GLY A 286 29.97 -48.30 50.03
C GLY A 286 29.24 -48.71 48.74
N ILE A 287 29.04 -50.00 48.51
CA ILE A 287 28.23 -50.52 47.39
C ILE A 287 26.77 -50.07 47.55
N LEU A 288 26.20 -50.20 48.75
CA LEU A 288 24.82 -49.79 49.03
C LEU A 288 24.61 -48.30 48.74
N GLN A 289 25.50 -47.44 49.23
CA GLN A 289 25.47 -45.99 48.97
C GLN A 289 25.58 -45.66 47.48
N SER A 290 26.41 -46.41 46.75
CA SER A 290 26.57 -46.25 45.30
C SER A 290 25.29 -46.62 44.55
N VAL A 291 24.63 -47.72 44.93
CA VAL A 291 23.36 -48.16 44.35
C VAL A 291 22.24 -47.16 44.65
N GLU A 292 22.16 -46.63 45.87
CA GLU A 292 21.19 -45.58 46.21
C GLU A 292 21.39 -44.32 45.37
N THR A 293 22.65 -43.91 45.19
CA THR A 293 23.00 -42.76 44.34
C THR A 293 22.58 -43.02 42.88
N LEU A 294 22.84 -44.22 42.35
CA LEU A 294 22.40 -44.63 41.01
C LEU A 294 20.87 -44.68 40.87
N GLN A 295 20.16 -45.20 41.87
CA GLN A 295 18.69 -45.22 41.89
C GLN A 295 18.10 -43.80 41.87
N GLN A 296 18.68 -42.88 42.65
CA GLN A 296 18.28 -41.47 42.64
C GLN A 296 18.59 -40.82 41.29
N ALA A 297 19.75 -41.09 40.69
CA ALA A 297 20.10 -40.60 39.37
C ALA A 297 19.15 -41.14 38.28
N ASN A 298 18.84 -42.44 38.30
CA ASN A 298 17.93 -43.07 37.35
C ASN A 298 16.52 -42.46 37.45
N ARG A 299 15.98 -42.30 38.66
CA ARG A 299 14.67 -41.62 38.87
C ARG A 299 14.67 -40.21 38.28
N ARG A 300 15.72 -39.42 38.52
CA ARG A 300 15.86 -38.06 37.96
C ARG A 300 15.91 -38.05 36.43
N ILE A 301 16.48 -39.08 35.80
CA ILE A 301 16.52 -39.21 34.34
C ILE A 301 15.14 -39.58 33.79
N LEU A 302 14.48 -40.57 34.41
CA LEU A 302 13.12 -41.00 34.06
C LEU A 302 12.13 -39.83 34.15
N ASP A 303 12.16 -39.05 35.23
CA ASP A 303 11.31 -37.87 35.43
C ASP A 303 11.50 -36.79 34.34
N ARG A 304 12.69 -36.72 33.73
CA ARG A 304 12.98 -35.78 32.62
C ARG A 304 12.53 -36.30 31.26
N LEU A 305 12.64 -37.61 31.02
CA LEU A 305 12.30 -38.23 29.75
C LEU A 305 10.79 -38.40 29.60
N ARG A 306 10.12 -38.88 30.65
CA ARG A 306 8.67 -39.06 30.69
C ARG A 306 8.11 -38.26 31.86
N PRO A 307 7.54 -37.07 31.63
CA PRO A 307 6.63 -36.49 32.61
C PRO A 307 5.36 -37.36 32.64
N LEU A 308 5.37 -38.43 33.44
CA LEU A 308 4.24 -39.36 33.64
C LEU A 308 2.94 -38.62 34.00
N TYR A 309 3.07 -37.40 34.50
CA TYR A 309 2.02 -36.67 35.16
C TYR A 309 0.91 -36.17 34.22
N ILE A 310 1.18 -35.87 32.95
CA ILE A 310 0.16 -35.19 32.12
C ILE A 310 -1.02 -36.11 31.81
N GLN A 311 -0.77 -37.37 31.45
CA GLN A 311 -1.82 -38.33 31.09
C GLN A 311 -2.58 -38.88 32.31
N GLU A 312 -1.92 -38.95 33.47
CA GLU A 312 -2.49 -39.56 34.69
C GLU A 312 -3.09 -38.54 35.66
N LEU A 313 -2.55 -37.31 35.71
CA LEU A 313 -2.92 -36.27 36.68
C LEU A 313 -3.52 -35.00 36.06
N GLY A 314 -3.48 -34.85 34.74
CA GLY A 314 -3.81 -33.61 34.05
C GLY A 314 -2.64 -32.62 34.03
N LEU A 315 -2.69 -31.67 33.09
CA LEU A 315 -1.64 -30.68 32.87
C LEU A 315 -1.46 -29.74 34.08
N GLU A 316 -2.55 -29.27 34.68
CA GLU A 316 -2.51 -28.35 35.80
C GLU A 316 -1.71 -28.92 36.97
N LYS A 317 -2.07 -30.13 37.41
CA LYS A 317 -1.43 -30.83 38.53
C LYS A 317 0.01 -31.22 38.22
N SER A 318 0.31 -31.53 36.96
CA SER A 318 1.68 -31.78 36.49
C SER A 318 2.57 -30.54 36.66
N ILE A 319 2.08 -29.36 36.25
CA ILE A 319 2.79 -28.10 36.42
C ILE A 319 2.97 -27.79 37.90
N GLN A 320 1.94 -27.94 38.73
CA GLN A 320 2.04 -27.71 40.17
C GLN A 320 3.13 -28.59 40.81
N THR A 321 3.19 -29.88 40.42
CA THR A 321 4.21 -30.82 40.91
C THR A 321 5.61 -30.40 40.50
N LEU A 322 5.79 -30.00 39.23
CA LEU A 322 7.07 -29.45 38.73
C LEU A 322 7.53 -28.24 39.57
N LEU A 323 6.62 -27.31 39.87
CA LEU A 323 6.93 -26.10 40.65
C LEU A 323 7.26 -26.42 42.12
N GLN A 324 6.57 -27.39 42.72
CA GLN A 324 6.88 -27.89 44.06
C GLN A 324 8.28 -28.50 44.11
N ASN A 325 8.64 -29.31 43.12
CA ASN A 325 9.98 -29.90 43.01
C ASN A 325 11.07 -28.83 42.82
N ALA A 326 10.81 -27.80 42.02
CA ALA A 326 11.72 -26.67 41.85
C ALA A 326 11.96 -25.93 43.18
N LYS A 327 10.91 -25.70 43.96
CA LYS A 327 10.98 -25.09 45.29
C LYS A 327 11.76 -25.96 46.28
N ALA A 328 11.59 -27.28 46.23
CA ALA A 328 12.33 -28.21 47.09
C ALA A 328 13.84 -28.23 46.76
N GLN A 329 14.19 -28.09 45.47
CA GLN A 329 15.57 -28.07 45.01
C GLN A 329 16.32 -26.77 45.36
N SER A 330 15.62 -25.63 45.41
CA SER A 330 16.19 -24.33 45.76
C SER A 330 15.47 -23.70 46.95
N ARG A 331 15.96 -23.98 48.17
CA ARG A 331 15.35 -23.56 49.44
C ARG A 331 15.22 -22.03 49.61
N GLY A 332 15.89 -21.22 48.77
CA GLY A 332 15.80 -19.75 48.78
C GLY A 332 14.87 -19.15 47.72
N LEU A 333 14.36 -19.95 46.78
CA LEU A 333 13.54 -19.45 45.67
C LEU A 333 12.07 -19.34 46.07
N LYS A 334 11.51 -18.12 46.01
CA LYS A 334 10.06 -17.91 46.15
C LYS A 334 9.37 -18.28 44.82
N VAL A 335 8.52 -19.30 44.84
CA VAL A 335 7.75 -19.74 43.67
C VAL A 335 6.28 -19.40 43.88
N THR A 336 5.68 -18.72 42.91
CA THR A 336 4.24 -18.39 42.88
C THR A 336 3.66 -18.79 41.53
N SER A 337 2.41 -19.23 41.50
CA SER A 337 1.78 -19.63 40.24
C SER A 337 0.28 -19.40 40.20
N ARG A 338 -0.24 -19.16 38.99
CA ARG A 338 -1.67 -19.18 38.66
C ARG A 338 -1.84 -20.02 37.41
N ILE A 339 -2.31 -21.25 37.58
CA ILE A 339 -2.55 -22.19 36.48
C ILE A 339 -4.04 -22.40 36.38
N ASP A 340 -4.58 -22.18 35.19
CA ASP A 340 -5.98 -22.38 34.89
C ASP A 340 -6.32 -23.87 34.77
N ALA A 341 -7.45 -24.29 35.32
CA ALA A 341 -7.89 -25.68 35.31
C ALA A 341 -8.39 -26.13 33.93
N ASP A 342 -8.88 -25.18 33.12
CA ASP A 342 -9.36 -25.41 31.75
C ASP A 342 -8.23 -25.92 30.82
N LEU A 343 -6.97 -25.74 31.23
CA LEU A 343 -5.82 -26.32 30.54
C LEU A 343 -5.81 -27.86 30.53
N ASN A 344 -6.62 -28.53 31.34
CA ASN A 344 -6.74 -29.99 31.28
C ASN A 344 -7.54 -30.48 30.07
N GLU A 345 -8.31 -29.62 29.40
CA GLU A 345 -9.13 -29.97 28.23
C GLU A 345 -8.40 -29.81 26.90
N VAL A 346 -7.17 -29.27 26.90
CA VAL A 346 -6.41 -29.00 25.66
C VAL A 346 -5.79 -30.29 25.10
N ASP A 347 -5.73 -30.37 23.77
CA ASP A 347 -5.21 -31.52 23.01
C ASP A 347 -3.83 -32.01 23.50
N GLY A 348 -3.55 -33.31 23.36
CA GLY A 348 -2.38 -33.96 23.94
C GLY A 348 -1.04 -33.34 23.50
N LEU A 349 -0.91 -32.96 22.22
CA LEU A 349 0.31 -32.31 21.72
C LEU A 349 0.47 -30.88 22.25
N LEU A 350 -0.65 -30.16 22.39
CA LEU A 350 -0.69 -28.83 22.98
C LEU A 350 -0.34 -28.88 24.48
N SER A 351 -0.93 -29.82 25.22
CA SER A 351 -0.66 -30.08 26.63
C SER A 351 0.83 -30.36 26.89
N GLN A 352 1.43 -31.27 26.10
CA GLN A 352 2.85 -31.59 26.20
C GLN A 352 3.75 -30.40 25.88
N THR A 353 3.37 -29.59 24.88
CA THR A 353 4.13 -28.40 24.50
C THR A 353 4.12 -27.35 25.60
N ILE A 354 2.96 -27.08 26.22
CA ILE A 354 2.82 -26.17 27.36
C ILE A 354 3.71 -26.63 28.52
N TYR A 355 3.61 -27.91 28.90
CA TYR A 355 4.42 -28.47 29.98
C TYR A 355 5.92 -28.36 29.69
N ARG A 356 6.37 -28.69 28.46
CA ARG A 356 7.78 -28.59 28.06
C ARG A 356 8.30 -27.16 28.12
N VAL A 357 7.52 -26.19 27.66
CA VAL A 357 7.90 -24.76 27.73
C VAL A 357 8.10 -24.33 29.19
N ILE A 358 7.16 -24.68 30.07
CA ILE A 358 7.26 -24.36 31.50
C ILE A 358 8.45 -25.09 32.13
N GLN A 359 8.63 -26.38 31.84
CA GLN A 359 9.72 -27.20 32.37
C GLN A 359 11.09 -26.63 32.00
N GLU A 360 11.30 -26.26 30.73
CA GLU A 360 12.56 -25.71 30.28
C GLU A 360 12.78 -24.31 30.85
N ALA A 361 11.75 -23.46 30.90
CA ALA A 361 11.83 -22.14 31.52
C ALA A 361 12.19 -22.23 33.02
N VAL A 362 11.52 -23.10 33.78
CA VAL A 362 11.84 -23.35 35.20
C VAL A 362 13.26 -23.90 35.35
N THR A 363 13.69 -24.81 34.47
CA THR A 363 15.05 -25.34 34.49
C THR A 363 16.08 -24.24 34.25
N ASN A 364 15.79 -23.32 33.32
CA ASN A 364 16.65 -22.17 33.05
C ASN A 364 16.72 -21.23 34.26
N VAL A 365 15.62 -20.99 34.96
CA VAL A 365 15.63 -20.20 36.21
C VAL A 365 16.53 -20.86 37.25
N LEU A 366 16.37 -22.16 37.49
CA LEU A 366 17.14 -22.90 38.50
C LEU A 366 18.64 -22.98 38.19
N ARG A 367 19.02 -23.05 36.92
CA ARG A 367 20.42 -23.22 36.50
C ARG A 367 21.16 -21.92 36.19
N HIS A 368 20.45 -20.92 35.68
CA HIS A 368 21.08 -19.76 35.03
C HIS A 368 20.68 -18.42 35.64
N ALA A 369 19.45 -18.27 36.16
CA ALA A 369 18.94 -16.94 36.51
C ALA A 369 19.53 -16.35 37.80
N LYS A 370 19.97 -17.18 38.76
CA LYS A 370 20.30 -16.73 40.14
C LYS A 370 19.15 -15.89 40.76
N ALA A 371 17.91 -16.27 40.45
CA ALA A 371 16.71 -15.57 40.86
C ALA A 371 16.35 -15.84 42.34
N ASN A 372 15.70 -14.87 42.99
CA ASN A 372 15.11 -15.01 44.31
C ASN A 372 13.60 -15.27 44.25
N ALA A 373 12.94 -14.89 43.15
CA ALA A 373 11.51 -15.07 42.96
C ALA A 373 11.13 -15.40 41.51
N MET A 374 10.34 -16.46 41.33
CA MET A 374 9.76 -16.89 40.07
C MET A 374 8.22 -16.86 40.13
N HIS A 375 7.60 -16.40 39.05
CA HIS A 375 6.16 -16.40 38.85
C HIS A 375 5.80 -17.18 37.58
N VAL A 376 4.79 -18.04 37.67
CA VAL A 376 4.32 -18.85 36.53
C VAL A 376 2.83 -18.67 36.35
N THR A 377 2.41 -18.19 35.18
CA THR A 377 0.99 -18.14 34.81
C THR A 377 0.75 -18.97 33.57
N ALA A 378 -0.33 -19.74 33.55
CA ALA A 378 -0.79 -20.40 32.35
C ALA A 378 -2.32 -20.41 32.35
N GLY A 379 -2.95 -20.06 31.23
CA GLY A 379 -4.39 -20.10 31.11
C GLY A 379 -4.88 -19.85 29.69
N ILE A 380 -6.19 -19.93 29.50
CA ILE A 380 -6.85 -19.73 28.21
C ILE A 380 -7.50 -18.35 28.21
N ASN A 381 -7.23 -17.56 27.17
CA ASN A 381 -7.84 -16.24 27.00
C ASN A 381 -8.15 -16.00 25.51
N ASN A 382 -9.38 -15.65 25.18
CA ASN A 382 -9.83 -15.34 23.82
C ASN A 382 -9.44 -16.39 22.75
N GLY A 383 -9.49 -17.69 23.10
CA GLY A 383 -9.13 -18.78 22.18
C GLY A 383 -7.62 -19.02 22.02
N GLU A 384 -6.78 -18.37 22.85
CA GLU A 384 -5.34 -18.60 22.92
C GLU A 384 -4.95 -19.12 24.30
N VAL A 385 -4.06 -20.12 24.34
CA VAL A 385 -3.34 -20.48 25.55
C VAL A 385 -2.17 -19.53 25.72
N ILE A 386 -2.11 -18.84 26.86
CA ILE A 386 -1.02 -17.94 27.23
C ILE A 386 -0.26 -18.54 28.39
N VAL A 387 1.05 -18.71 28.21
CA VAL A 387 1.98 -19.20 29.23
C VAL A 387 3.04 -18.14 29.47
N GLU A 388 3.25 -17.78 30.73
CA GLU A 388 4.28 -16.83 31.14
C GLU A 388 5.08 -17.39 32.32
N VAL A 389 6.40 -17.37 32.19
CA VAL A 389 7.33 -17.68 33.27
C VAL A 389 8.25 -16.49 33.45
N SER A 390 8.20 -15.85 34.61
CA SER A 390 9.02 -14.67 34.91
C SER A 390 9.86 -14.79 36.17
N ASP A 391 11.10 -14.33 36.12
CA ASP A 391 12.05 -14.36 37.23
C ASP A 391 12.73 -13.00 37.44
N ASP A 392 13.22 -12.75 38.66
CA ASP A 392 13.95 -11.54 39.06
C ASP A 392 15.48 -11.70 38.95
N GLY A 393 15.95 -12.64 38.14
CA GLY A 393 17.36 -12.98 38.00
C GLY A 393 18.16 -12.04 37.10
N ILE A 394 19.39 -12.48 36.80
CA ILE A 394 20.36 -11.73 35.99
C ILE A 394 19.94 -11.58 34.52
N GLY A 395 18.97 -12.36 34.06
CA GLY A 395 18.44 -12.41 32.71
C GLY A 395 19.33 -13.09 31.68
N PHE A 396 19.14 -12.74 30.40
CA PHE A 396 19.79 -13.42 29.27
C PHE A 396 20.91 -12.58 28.66
N PRO A 397 21.97 -13.23 28.12
CA PRO A 397 23.09 -12.55 27.47
C PRO A 397 22.64 -11.76 26.23
N ALA A 398 23.38 -10.68 25.91
CA ALA A 398 23.06 -9.80 24.77
C ALA A 398 23.22 -10.49 23.41
N ASP A 399 24.13 -11.46 23.32
CA ASP A 399 24.24 -12.37 22.18
C ASP A 399 23.12 -13.42 22.28
N ARG A 400 22.14 -13.35 21.37
CA ARG A 400 20.99 -14.26 21.30
C ARG A 400 21.37 -15.63 20.72
N MET A 401 22.54 -16.16 21.07
CA MET A 401 22.86 -17.54 20.74
C MET A 401 21.96 -18.46 21.57
N PHE A 402 20.87 -18.89 20.96
CA PHE A 402 19.89 -19.75 21.60
C PHE A 402 20.52 -21.12 21.89
N GLY A 403 20.61 -21.47 23.18
CA GLY A 403 20.97 -22.82 23.59
C GLY A 403 19.92 -23.83 23.13
N ARG A 404 20.31 -25.12 23.09
CA ARG A 404 19.45 -26.22 22.61
C ARG A 404 18.04 -26.23 23.23
N GLY A 405 17.90 -25.83 24.49
CA GLY A 405 16.61 -25.75 25.18
C GLY A 405 15.64 -24.72 24.58
N LEU A 406 16.12 -23.49 24.33
CA LEU A 406 15.30 -22.41 23.78
C LEU A 406 14.99 -22.65 22.29
N THR A 407 15.91 -23.23 21.54
CA THR A 407 15.66 -23.69 20.16
C THR A 407 14.55 -24.75 20.14
N GLY A 408 14.61 -25.74 21.03
CA GLY A 408 13.57 -26.78 21.13
C GLY A 408 12.21 -26.24 21.57
N MET A 409 12.16 -25.25 22.46
CA MET A 409 10.90 -24.55 22.79
C MET A 409 10.33 -23.82 21.56
N LEU A 410 11.17 -23.09 20.82
CA LEU A 410 10.76 -22.34 19.64
C LEU A 410 10.20 -23.25 18.54
N GLU A 411 10.85 -24.39 18.27
CA GLU A 411 10.41 -25.38 17.29
C GLU A 411 9.03 -25.96 17.65
N ARG A 412 8.83 -26.33 18.92
CA ARG A 412 7.55 -26.86 19.42
C ARG A 412 6.42 -25.85 19.30
N VAL A 413 6.68 -24.62 19.73
CA VAL A 413 5.69 -23.53 19.66
C VAL A 413 5.32 -23.22 18.22
N ARG A 414 6.30 -23.18 17.30
CA ARG A 414 6.07 -22.98 15.87
C ARG A 414 5.28 -24.14 15.22
N ALA A 415 5.52 -25.38 15.62
CA ALA A 415 4.76 -26.54 15.13
C ALA A 415 3.23 -26.38 15.37
N LEU A 416 2.87 -25.67 16.44
CA LEU A 416 1.50 -25.38 16.82
C LEU A 416 1.00 -24.02 16.35
N SER A 417 1.75 -23.27 15.54
CA SER A 417 1.45 -21.86 15.16
C SER A 417 1.36 -20.91 16.35
N GLY A 418 2.09 -21.21 17.41
CA GLY A 418 2.28 -20.27 18.50
C GLY A 418 3.45 -19.31 18.26
N THR A 419 3.59 -18.38 19.20
CA THR A 419 4.71 -17.44 19.29
C THR A 419 5.41 -17.60 20.63
N LEU A 420 6.75 -17.57 20.62
CA LEU A 420 7.57 -17.59 21.82
C LEU A 420 8.41 -16.31 21.86
N GLU A 421 8.29 -15.57 22.94
CA GLU A 421 9.00 -14.32 23.19
C GLU A 421 9.83 -14.44 24.45
N LEU A 422 11.07 -13.95 24.37
CA LEU A 422 11.95 -13.78 25.53
C LEU A 422 12.16 -12.28 25.73
N LEU A 423 11.63 -11.77 26.83
CA LEU A 423 11.53 -10.35 27.11
C LEU A 423 12.19 -10.03 28.44
N ARG A 424 12.59 -8.77 28.62
CA ARG A 424 12.95 -8.22 29.92
C ARG A 424 12.03 -7.05 30.24
N GLU A 425 11.11 -7.24 31.17
CA GLU A 425 10.05 -6.29 31.52
C GLU A 425 10.14 -5.96 33.01
N ALA A 426 10.15 -4.67 33.37
CA ALA A 426 10.22 -4.21 34.76
C ALA A 426 11.36 -4.85 35.59
N GLY A 427 12.51 -5.09 34.96
CA GLY A 427 13.68 -5.72 35.59
C GLY A 427 13.63 -7.25 35.67
N ARG A 428 12.48 -7.87 35.37
CA ARG A 428 12.29 -9.33 35.33
C ARG A 428 12.56 -9.90 33.95
N THR A 429 13.07 -11.12 33.91
CA THR A 429 13.17 -11.90 32.67
C THR A 429 11.88 -12.68 32.49
N CYS A 430 11.33 -12.66 31.28
CA CYS A 430 10.01 -13.21 30.98
C CYS A 430 10.08 -14.08 29.73
N VAL A 431 9.71 -15.35 29.87
CA VAL A 431 9.40 -16.25 28.75
C VAL A 431 7.90 -16.24 28.56
N ARG A 432 7.44 -15.69 27.44
CA ARG A 432 6.01 -15.60 27.08
C ARG A 432 5.74 -16.45 25.86
N CYS A 433 4.83 -17.40 26.00
CA CYS A 433 4.40 -18.30 24.93
C CYS A 433 2.90 -18.12 24.70
N ARG A 434 2.50 -18.00 23.44
CA ARG A 434 1.09 -17.98 23.01
C ARG A 434 0.86 -19.09 22.03
N LEU A 435 -0.18 -19.87 22.23
CA LEU A 435 -0.55 -21.01 21.37
C LEU A 435 -2.04 -20.93 21.06
N PRO A 436 -2.49 -21.19 19.82
CA PRO A 436 -3.91 -21.27 19.53
C PRO A 436 -4.53 -22.47 20.27
N ALA A 437 -5.63 -22.26 21.00
CA ALA A 437 -6.24 -23.30 21.84
C ALA A 437 -6.96 -24.40 21.03
N GLY A 438 -7.21 -24.17 19.73
CA GLY A 438 -7.98 -25.08 18.88
C GLY A 438 -9.47 -25.08 19.22
N ASP A 439 -10.31 -25.55 18.29
CA ASP A 439 -11.79 -25.51 18.46
C ASP A 439 -12.32 -26.34 19.63
N SER A 440 -11.55 -27.33 20.13
CA SER A 440 -11.97 -28.17 21.27
C SER A 440 -12.07 -27.43 22.60
N ALA A 441 -11.32 -26.34 22.80
CA ALA A 441 -11.31 -25.60 24.07
C ALA A 441 -12.38 -24.49 24.15
N LEU A 442 -13.15 -24.27 23.07
CA LEU A 442 -14.15 -23.19 22.98
C LEU A 442 -15.57 -23.63 23.44
N HIS A 443 -15.76 -24.90 23.81
CA HIS A 443 -17.05 -25.42 24.30
C HIS A 443 -16.87 -26.19 25.62
N PRO A 444 -16.98 -25.53 26.78
CA PRO A 444 -17.15 -26.25 28.03
C PRO A 444 -18.50 -26.97 27.98
N GLN A 445 -18.49 -28.30 27.85
CA GLN A 445 -19.70 -29.10 28.00
C GLN A 445 -20.15 -29.01 29.47
N HIS A 446 -21.07 -28.10 29.76
CA HIS A 446 -21.98 -28.22 30.90
C HIS A 446 -22.87 -29.45 30.67
N ALA A 447 -22.35 -30.65 30.97
CA ALA A 447 -23.18 -31.81 31.25
C ALA A 447 -23.42 -31.82 32.77
N GLY A 448 -24.57 -31.28 33.15
CA GLY A 448 -25.07 -31.29 34.52
C GLY A 448 -25.10 -32.70 35.08
N ARG A 449 -24.60 -32.85 36.31
CA ARG A 449 -25.04 -33.90 37.21
C ARG A 449 -26.39 -33.48 37.77
N ASP A 450 -27.44 -34.13 37.29
CA ASP A 450 -28.61 -34.45 38.12
C ASP A 450 -28.33 -35.72 38.93
#